data_AF-A0A1C3DLV3-F1
#
_entry.id   AF-A0A1C3DLV3-F1
#
_cell.length_a   1.000
_cell.length_b   1.000
_cell.length_c   1.000
_cell.angle_alpha   90.00
_cell.angle_beta   90.00
_cell.angle_gamma   90.00
#
_symmetry.space_group_name_H-M   'P 1'
#
loop_
_entity.id
_entity.type
_entity.pdbx_description
1 polymer ?
#
loop_
_entity_poly.entity_id
_entity_poly.type
_entity_poly.pdbx_seq_one_letter_code
_entity_poly.pdbx_strand_id
1 'polypeptide(L)'
;MGLFDALLGNAGAMDLNEATEDLAPILGPNETIELAYKLIRDMIVLTDNRLLLIDKQGLTGKKVEYRSIPYKSITMFTVESKGHFDMDAELKLWISGQHDPISLEFNGKTNIYTMQGLLAAKVAGK
;
A
#
# COMPACT_ATOMS: atom_id res chain seq x y z
N MET A 1 -21.68 -7.54 -9.13
CA MET A 1 -21.07 -8.15 -7.93
C MET A 1 -19.60 -8.38 -8.22
N GLY A 2 -18.76 -7.37 -8.01
CA GLY A 2 -17.38 -7.40 -8.48
C GLY A 2 -16.52 -6.45 -7.65
N LEU A 3 -15.40 -6.95 -7.16
CA LEU A 3 -14.35 -6.28 -6.37
C LEU A 3 -14.79 -5.65 -5.03
N PHE A 4 -15.90 -4.92 -4.96
CA PHE A 4 -16.38 -4.26 -3.74
C PHE A 4 -16.76 -5.25 -2.61
N ASP A 5 -17.37 -6.40 -2.94
CA ASP A 5 -17.69 -7.44 -1.94
C ASP A 5 -16.45 -8.14 -1.37
N ALA A 6 -15.32 -8.14 -2.10
CA ALA A 6 -14.08 -8.74 -1.63
C ALA A 6 -13.33 -7.84 -0.63
N LEU A 7 -13.63 -6.53 -0.61
CA LEU A 7 -13.02 -5.58 0.33
C LEU A 7 -13.61 -5.68 1.74
N LEU A 8 -14.86 -6.12 1.88
CA LEU A 8 -15.56 -6.23 3.17
C LEU A 8 -15.02 -7.33 4.11
N GLY A 9 -14.15 -8.21 3.62
CA GLY A 9 -13.53 -9.30 4.40
C GLY A 9 -12.04 -9.11 4.71
N ASN A 10 -11.43 -7.98 4.34
CA ASN A 10 -9.98 -7.81 4.42
C ASN A 10 -9.53 -7.36 5.82
N ALA A 11 -9.08 -8.31 6.62
CA ALA A 11 -8.33 -8.02 7.83
C ALA A 11 -7.12 -7.10 7.51
N GLY A 12 -6.92 -6.06 8.33
CA GLY A 12 -5.84 -5.07 8.21
C GLY A 12 -6.12 -3.87 7.31
N ALA A 13 -7.16 -3.89 6.48
CA ALA A 13 -7.56 -2.73 5.68
C ALA A 13 -8.18 -1.64 6.57
N MET A 14 -7.82 -0.38 6.34
CA MET A 14 -8.48 0.76 6.97
C MET A 14 -9.83 1.04 6.31
N ASP A 15 -10.75 1.63 7.05
CA ASP A 15 -11.96 2.20 6.44
C ASP A 15 -11.55 3.29 5.44
N LEU A 16 -12.11 3.22 4.23
CA LEU A 16 -11.74 4.13 3.16
C LEU A 16 -12.18 5.58 3.44
N ASN A 17 -13.27 5.78 4.17
CA ASN A 17 -13.72 7.13 4.52
C ASN A 17 -12.78 7.73 5.57
N GLU A 18 -12.43 6.96 6.61
CA GLU A 18 -11.45 7.38 7.62
C GLU A 18 -10.10 7.74 6.97
N ALA A 19 -9.58 6.86 6.10
CA ALA A 19 -8.33 7.12 5.39
C ALA A 19 -8.42 8.35 4.46
N THR A 20 -9.57 8.58 3.84
CA THR A 20 -9.79 9.74 2.96
C THR A 20 -9.84 11.04 3.76
N GLU A 21 -10.52 11.06 4.90
CA GLU A 21 -10.55 12.22 5.79
C GLU A 21 -9.15 12.57 6.31
N ASP A 22 -8.40 11.57 6.78
CA ASP A 22 -7.05 11.74 7.31
C ASP A 22 -6.05 12.26 6.26
N LEU A 23 -6.20 11.83 5.00
CA LEU A 23 -5.27 12.15 3.91
C LEU A 23 -5.78 13.24 2.98
N ALA A 24 -7.00 13.75 3.16
CA ALA A 24 -7.60 14.80 2.33
C ALA A 24 -6.66 15.99 2.05
N PRO A 25 -5.86 16.51 3.01
CA PRO A 25 -4.97 17.64 2.76
C PRO A 25 -3.83 17.37 1.76
N ILE A 26 -3.50 16.10 1.50
CA ILE A 26 -2.38 15.69 0.63
C ILE A 26 -2.81 14.96 -0.64
N LEU A 27 -4.11 14.68 -0.77
CA LEU A 27 -4.69 14.14 -2.00
C LEU A 27 -4.80 15.25 -3.06
N GLY A 28 -4.53 14.86 -4.31
CA GLY A 28 -4.74 15.74 -5.46
C GLY A 28 -6.22 15.94 -5.77
N PRO A 29 -6.56 16.94 -6.60
CA PRO A 29 -7.94 17.14 -7.06
C PRO A 29 -8.48 15.88 -7.74
N ASN A 30 -9.61 15.37 -7.28
CA ASN A 30 -10.25 14.14 -7.76
C ASN A 30 -9.42 12.86 -7.58
N GLU A 31 -8.35 12.88 -6.79
CA GLU A 31 -7.62 11.67 -6.42
C GLU A 31 -8.46 10.85 -5.42
N THR A 32 -8.64 9.57 -5.70
CA THR A 32 -9.48 8.66 -4.88
C THR A 32 -8.64 7.57 -4.25
N ILE A 33 -8.85 7.29 -2.96
CA ILE A 33 -8.21 6.15 -2.28
C ILE A 33 -8.98 4.88 -2.65
N GLU A 34 -8.27 3.90 -3.20
CA GLU A 34 -8.83 2.60 -3.57
C GLU A 34 -8.53 1.53 -2.51
N LEU A 35 -7.40 1.68 -1.80
CA LEU A 35 -6.98 0.74 -0.76
C LEU A 35 -6.05 1.43 0.24
N ALA A 36 -6.24 1.19 1.52
CA ALA A 36 -5.37 1.68 2.57
C ALA A 36 -5.11 0.57 3.60
N TYR A 37 -3.84 0.29 3.88
CA TYR A 37 -3.45 -0.64 4.94
C TYR A 37 -2.58 0.06 5.96
N LYS A 38 -2.90 -0.19 7.22
CA LYS A 38 -2.05 0.15 8.34
C LYS A 38 -1.14 -1.04 8.64
N LEU A 39 0.15 -0.84 8.45
CA LEU A 39 1.18 -1.77 8.88
C LEU A 39 1.49 -1.51 10.36
N ILE A 40 2.50 -2.19 10.92
CA ILE A 40 2.85 -2.06 12.34
C ILE A 40 3.22 -0.61 12.69
N ARG A 41 4.02 0.05 11.83
CA ARG A 41 4.44 1.46 11.99
C ARG A 41 4.02 2.34 10.81
N ASP A 42 3.98 1.76 9.63
CA ASP A 42 3.79 2.47 8.38
C ASP A 42 2.35 2.37 7.89
N MET A 43 1.99 3.19 6.91
CA MET A 43 0.76 3.06 6.15
C MET A 43 1.12 2.96 4.67
N ILE A 44 0.47 2.04 3.97
CA ILE A 44 0.52 1.95 2.51
C ILE A 44 -0.86 2.26 1.97
N VAL A 45 -0.94 3.23 1.07
CA VAL A 45 -2.20 3.68 0.47
C VAL A 45 -2.06 3.67 -1.04
N LEU A 46 -2.99 3.02 -1.71
CA LEU A 46 -3.11 3.02 -3.17
C LEU A 46 -4.27 3.93 -3.53
N THR A 47 -3.95 4.94 -4.32
CA THR A 47 -4.95 5.80 -4.96
C THR A 47 -5.13 5.41 -6.41
N ASP A 48 -6.06 6.03 -7.10
CA ASP A 48 -6.15 5.91 -8.55
C ASP A 48 -4.89 6.42 -9.30
N ASN A 49 -4.10 7.30 -8.69
CA ASN A 49 -2.95 7.97 -9.31
C ASN A 49 -1.57 7.44 -8.90
N ARG A 50 -1.41 7.00 -7.64
CA ARG A 50 -0.09 6.66 -7.07
C ARG A 50 -0.21 5.71 -5.87
N LEU A 51 0.91 5.10 -5.53
CA LEU A 51 1.14 4.49 -4.23
C LEU A 51 1.74 5.55 -3.29
N LEU A 52 1.20 5.63 -2.07
CA LEU A 52 1.67 6.48 -0.97
C LEU A 52 2.19 5.58 0.15
N LEU A 53 3.43 5.82 0.57
CA LEU A 53 4.00 5.25 1.79
C LEU A 53 4.08 6.34 2.85
N ILE A 54 3.56 6.05 4.03
CA ILE A 54 3.54 6.98 5.17
C ILE A 54 4.29 6.32 6.30
N ASP A 55 5.49 6.79 6.59
CA ASP A 55 6.36 6.29 7.65
C ASP A 55 6.33 7.26 8.84
N LYS A 56 6.02 6.74 10.03
CA LYS A 56 6.09 7.48 11.30
C LYS A 56 7.45 7.22 11.96
N GLN A 57 8.33 8.21 11.84
CA GLN A 57 9.71 8.15 12.28
C GLN A 57 9.93 8.65 13.72
N GLY A 58 10.97 8.10 14.36
CA GLY A 58 11.47 8.53 15.66
C GLY A 58 10.70 7.97 16.85
N LEU A 59 11.22 8.21 18.05
CA LEU A 59 10.67 7.66 19.30
C LEU A 59 9.27 8.21 19.64
N THR A 60 8.97 9.44 19.21
CA THR A 60 7.69 10.11 19.48
C THR A 60 6.66 9.93 18.36
N GLY A 61 7.06 9.38 17.21
CA GLY A 61 6.21 9.22 16.03
C GLY A 61 5.70 10.55 15.42
N LYS A 62 6.22 11.70 15.86
CA LYS A 62 5.79 13.02 15.40
C LYS A 62 6.33 13.39 14.02
N LYS A 63 7.46 12.82 13.63
CA LYS A 63 8.02 13.01 12.29
C LYS A 63 7.35 12.01 11.36
N VAL A 64 6.72 12.51 10.31
CA VAL A 64 6.06 11.66 9.32
C VAL A 64 6.67 11.94 7.96
N GLU A 65 7.09 10.89 7.26
CA GLU A 65 7.54 10.95 5.87
C GLU A 65 6.39 10.45 4.97
N TYR A 66 5.99 11.27 4.00
CA TYR A 66 5.00 10.91 2.98
C TYR A 66 5.72 10.73 1.65
N ARG A 67 5.85 9.49 1.18
CA ARG A 67 6.52 9.16 -0.07
C ARG A 67 5.49 8.82 -1.14
N SER A 68 5.42 9.67 -2.16
CA SER A 68 4.56 9.47 -3.33
C SER A 68 5.32 8.73 -4.42
N ILE A 69 4.78 7.60 -4.85
CA ILE A 69 5.35 6.74 -5.89
C ILE A 69 4.33 6.60 -7.02
N PRO A 70 4.48 7.35 -8.13
CA PRO A 70 3.64 7.18 -9.30
C PRO A 70 3.72 5.75 -9.82
N TYR A 71 2.59 5.15 -10.21
CA TYR A 71 2.59 3.76 -10.70
C TYR A 71 3.53 3.55 -11.89
N LYS A 72 3.59 4.52 -12.81
CA LYS A 72 4.50 4.52 -13.97
C LYS A 72 6.00 4.45 -13.62
N SER A 73 6.38 4.78 -12.38
CA SER A 73 7.76 4.69 -11.92
C SER A 73 8.12 3.34 -11.31
N ILE A 74 7.13 2.50 -11.01
CA ILE A 74 7.36 1.17 -10.48
C ILE A 74 7.70 0.26 -11.66
N THR A 75 8.94 -0.22 -11.71
CA THR A 75 9.44 -1.04 -12.82
C THR A 75 9.26 -2.54 -12.57
N MET A 76 9.19 -2.94 -11.30
CA MET A 76 9.00 -4.32 -10.87
C MET A 76 8.49 -4.32 -9.43
N PHE A 77 7.72 -5.34 -9.06
CA PHE A 77 7.44 -5.65 -7.67
C PHE A 77 7.44 -7.16 -7.43
N THR A 78 7.73 -7.58 -6.20
CA THR A 78 7.64 -8.98 -5.76
C THR A 78 6.83 -9.06 -4.47
N VAL A 79 6.04 -10.11 -4.33
CA VAL A 79 5.37 -10.47 -3.08
C VAL A 79 5.87 -11.85 -2.67
N GLU A 80 6.44 -11.94 -1.48
CA GLU A 80 6.98 -13.17 -0.90
C GLU A 80 6.20 -13.51 0.38
N SER A 81 5.63 -14.71 0.46
CA SER A 81 5.00 -15.21 1.68
C SER A 81 5.98 -16.04 2.49
N LYS A 82 5.96 -15.92 3.83
CA LYS A 82 6.94 -16.59 4.70
C LYS A 82 6.63 -18.08 5.01
N GLY A 83 5.60 -18.69 4.40
CA GLY A 83 5.35 -20.15 4.46
C GLY A 83 3.87 -20.53 4.55
N HIS A 84 3.56 -21.83 4.69
CA HIS A 84 2.18 -22.37 4.66
C HIS A 84 1.30 -21.95 5.86
N PHE A 85 1.91 -21.44 6.93
CA PHE A 85 1.23 -20.98 8.16
C PHE A 85 1.64 -19.59 8.59
N ASP A 86 2.67 -19.01 7.96
CA ASP A 86 3.11 -17.68 8.29
C ASP A 86 2.32 -16.71 7.41
N MET A 87 1.41 -16.00 8.04
CA MET A 87 0.61 -15.01 7.37
C MET A 87 1.45 -13.76 7.05
N ASP A 88 2.69 -13.68 7.58
CA ASP A 88 3.62 -12.60 7.29
C ASP A 88 4.08 -12.65 5.81
N ALA A 89 4.16 -11.47 5.21
CA ALA A 89 4.55 -11.32 3.81
C ALA A 89 5.47 -10.12 3.63
N GLU A 90 6.28 -10.15 2.58
CA GLU A 90 7.16 -9.06 2.19
C GLU A 90 6.83 -8.59 0.77
N LEU A 91 6.58 -7.28 0.62
CA LEU A 91 6.46 -6.61 -0.66
C LEU A 91 7.75 -5.86 -0.95
N LYS A 92 8.34 -6.08 -2.12
CA LYS A 92 9.47 -5.29 -2.62
C LYS A 92 9.05 -4.53 -3.87
N LEU A 93 9.38 -3.24 -3.92
CA LEU A 93 9.08 -2.33 -5.03
C LEU A 93 10.37 -1.79 -5.63
N TRP A 94 10.61 -2.02 -6.92
CA TRP A 94 11.69 -1.38 -7.66
C TRP A 94 11.17 -0.14 -8.35
N ILE A 95 11.85 0.97 -8.11
CA ILE A 95 11.53 2.27 -8.68
C ILE A 95 12.57 2.61 -9.75
N SER A 96 12.11 3.12 -10.89
CA SER A 96 13.00 3.57 -11.97
C SER A 96 14.09 4.50 -11.45
N GLY A 97 15.35 4.16 -11.75
CA GLY A 97 16.53 4.90 -11.29
C GLY A 97 17.02 4.55 -9.88
N GLN A 98 16.36 3.65 -9.15
CA GLN A 98 16.84 3.13 -7.86
C GLN A 98 17.37 1.70 -8.04
N HIS A 99 18.56 1.43 -7.49
CA HIS A 99 19.17 0.10 -7.52
C HIS A 99 18.49 -0.85 -6.53
N ASP A 100 18.31 -0.38 -5.29
CA ASP A 100 17.75 -1.18 -4.21
C ASP A 100 16.22 -1.01 -4.13
N PRO A 101 15.47 -2.08 -3.86
CA PRO A 101 14.02 -1.98 -3.71
C PRO A 101 13.62 -1.35 -2.39
N ILE A 102 12.45 -0.74 -2.38
CA ILE A 102 11.73 -0.43 -1.14
C ILE A 102 11.08 -1.71 -0.64
N SER A 103 11.43 -2.15 0.57
CA SER A 103 10.89 -3.37 1.18
C SER A 103 9.89 -3.01 2.28
N LEU A 104 8.74 -3.69 2.28
CA LEU A 104 7.65 -3.47 3.22
C LEU A 104 7.22 -4.82 3.80
N GLU A 105 7.25 -4.92 5.12
CA GLU A 105 6.80 -6.12 5.83
C GLU A 105 5.34 -5.98 6.27
N PHE A 106 4.58 -7.02 5.96
CA PHE A 106 3.19 -7.16 6.34
C PHE A 106 3.10 -8.21 7.42
N ASN A 107 2.41 -7.87 8.51
CA ASN A 107 2.06 -8.87 9.49
C ASN A 107 0.91 -9.74 8.99
N GLY A 108 0.77 -10.88 9.63
CA GLY A 108 -0.22 -11.87 9.30
C GLY A 108 -1.67 -11.44 9.15
N LYS A 109 -2.06 -10.34 9.77
CA LYS A 109 -3.46 -9.92 9.74
C LYS A 109 -3.82 -9.23 8.44
N THR A 110 -2.86 -8.91 7.57
CA THR A 110 -3.11 -8.16 6.34
C THR A 110 -3.20 -9.07 5.12
N ASN A 111 -4.32 -9.03 4.40
CA ASN A 111 -4.45 -9.76 3.14
C ASN A 111 -3.62 -9.10 2.02
N ILE A 112 -2.37 -9.54 1.88
CA ILE A 112 -1.44 -9.04 0.86
C ILE A 112 -1.87 -9.36 -0.59
N TYR A 113 -2.73 -10.36 -0.80
CA TYR A 113 -3.11 -10.78 -2.16
C TYR A 113 -4.03 -9.77 -2.84
N THR A 114 -4.90 -9.08 -2.08
CA THR A 114 -5.70 -7.97 -2.64
C THR A 114 -4.82 -6.82 -3.08
N MET A 115 -3.83 -6.46 -2.26
CA MET A 115 -2.81 -5.47 -2.61
C MET A 115 -2.07 -5.86 -3.89
N GLN A 116 -1.62 -7.12 -3.97
CA GLN A 116 -0.91 -7.64 -5.13
C GLN A 116 -1.75 -7.53 -6.41
N GLY A 117 -3.04 -7.89 -6.34
CA GLY A 117 -3.96 -7.78 -7.46
C GLY A 117 -4.18 -6.33 -7.93
N LEU A 118 -4.34 -5.40 -6.99
CA LEU A 118 -4.52 -3.98 -7.32
C LEU A 118 -3.23 -3.36 -7.88
N LEU A 119 -2.08 -3.68 -7.29
CA LEU A 119 -0.77 -3.27 -7.83
C LEU A 119 -0.56 -3.80 -9.24
N ALA A 120 -0.89 -5.06 -9.51
CA ALA A 120 -0.80 -5.61 -10.85
C ALA A 120 -1.67 -4.82 -11.84
N ALA A 121 -2.90 -4.46 -11.47
CA ALA A 121 -3.78 -3.67 -12.33
C ALA A 121 -3.22 -2.26 -12.63
N LYS A 122 -2.57 -1.62 -11.65
CA LYS A 122 -2.03 -0.26 -11.78
C LYS A 122 -0.65 -0.19 -12.43
N VAL A 123 0.21 -1.17 -12.18
CA VAL A 123 1.61 -1.19 -12.62
C VAL A 123 1.78 -1.92 -13.96
N ALA A 124 1.08 -3.04 -14.17
CA ALA A 124 1.26 -3.82 -15.40
C ALA A 124 0.66 -3.14 -16.64
N GLY A 125 -0.28 -2.21 -16.43
CA GLY A 125 -0.99 -1.51 -17.50
C GLY A 125 -1.94 -2.44 -18.25
N LYS A 126 -3.16 -1.97 -18.49
CA LYS A 126 -3.93 -2.39 -19.67
C LYS A 126 -4.04 -1.20 -20.59
#